data_AF-H6SP80-F1
#
_entry.id   AF-H6SP80-F1
#
_cell.length_a   1.000
_cell.length_b   1.000
_cell.length_c   1.000
_cell.angle_alpha   90.00
_cell.angle_beta   90.00
_cell.angle_gamma   90.00
#
_symmetry.space_group_name_H-M   'P 1'
#
loop_
_entity.id
_entity.type
_entity.pdbx_description
1 polymer ?
#
loop_
_entity_poly.entity_id
_entity_poly.type
_entity_poly.pdbx_seq_one_letter_code
_entity_poly.pdbx_strand_id
1 'polypeptide(L)'
;MPCIWCPTTKPCFPGWSRCWPRGGVLAVQMPHAFDEPAYRCITEAVRAGPWRDLLEPLLRPMPVTSALKYSRLLAVRVRHLDIWETVYHLLLRGPDPVAAWMRASALAPFLRRLSDEETRAAFYEEYRRPRRPVPYPEDRPRWGGRSFRFGGFLIAQGPVMRS
;
A
#
# COMPACT_ATOMS: atom_id res chain seq x y z
N MET A 1 3.45 -12.29 -9.93
CA MET A 1 2.84 -11.91 -8.65
C MET A 1 2.94 -10.40 -8.55
N PRO A 2 1.82 -9.69 -8.33
CA PRO A 2 1.84 -8.26 -8.10
C PRO A 2 2.65 -7.97 -6.82
N CYS A 3 3.41 -6.89 -6.80
CA CYS A 3 4.14 -6.41 -5.63
C CYS A 3 4.24 -4.89 -5.75
N ILE A 4 4.35 -4.17 -4.63
CA ILE A 4 4.39 -2.70 -4.63
C ILE A 4 5.56 -2.12 -5.46
N TRP A 5 6.65 -2.89 -5.57
CA TRP A 5 7.88 -2.50 -6.27
C TRP A 5 7.86 -2.74 -7.78
N CYS A 6 6.91 -3.51 -8.32
CA CYS A 6 6.79 -3.70 -9.78
C CYS A 6 5.69 -2.83 -10.38
N PRO A 7 6.02 -1.98 -11.36
CA PRO A 7 5.05 -1.14 -12.05
C PRO A 7 4.10 -1.88 -13.01
N THR A 8 4.29 -3.17 -13.29
CA THR A 8 3.60 -3.86 -14.40
C THR A 8 3.18 -5.30 -14.07
N THR A 9 2.37 -5.88 -14.97
CA THR A 9 1.94 -7.29 -15.10
C THR A 9 3.06 -8.34 -15.01
N LYS A 10 4.34 -7.93 -14.98
CA LYS A 10 5.49 -8.82 -14.83
C LYS A 10 5.62 -9.32 -13.38
N PRO A 11 5.74 -10.63 -13.17
CA PRO A 11 5.99 -11.18 -11.84
C PRO A 11 7.35 -10.72 -11.26
N CYS A 12 7.35 -10.07 -10.08
CA CYS A 12 8.59 -9.67 -9.40
C CYS A 12 9.43 -10.89 -8.96
N PHE A 13 8.74 -11.89 -8.39
CA PHE A 13 9.39 -13.01 -7.69
C PHE A 13 10.06 -14.07 -8.59
N PRO A 14 9.47 -14.50 -9.73
CA PRO A 14 10.09 -15.49 -10.63
C PRO A 14 11.44 -15.07 -11.23
N GLY A 15 11.69 -13.76 -11.35
CA GLY A 15 12.99 -13.25 -11.80
C GLY A 15 14.05 -13.35 -10.71
N TRP A 16 13.70 -13.04 -9.46
CA TRP A 16 14.64 -13.00 -8.34
C TRP A 16 15.10 -14.38 -7.89
N SER A 17 14.25 -15.40 -7.98
CA SER A 17 14.60 -16.77 -7.58
C SER A 17 15.79 -17.35 -8.36
N ARG A 18 16.06 -16.85 -9.58
CA ARG A 18 17.24 -17.26 -10.37
C ARG A 18 18.56 -16.76 -9.79
N CYS A 19 18.52 -15.69 -9.00
CA CYS A 19 19.70 -15.06 -8.40
C CYS A 19 20.01 -15.58 -7.00
N TRP A 20 19.22 -16.51 -6.44
CA TRP A 20 19.42 -16.95 -5.06
C TRP A 20 20.49 -18.03 -4.97
N PRO A 21 21.46 -17.88 -4.04
CA PRO A 21 22.37 -18.97 -3.69
C PRO A 21 21.58 -20.16 -3.13
N ARG A 22 22.15 -21.37 -3.24
CA ARG A 22 21.57 -22.57 -2.60
C ARG A 22 21.44 -22.32 -1.10
N GLY A 23 20.25 -22.51 -0.55
CA GLY A 23 19.95 -22.24 0.85
C GLY A 23 19.65 -20.78 1.20
N GLY A 24 19.54 -19.89 0.20
CA GLY A 24 19.17 -18.49 0.41
C GLY A 24 17.75 -18.32 0.98
N VAL A 25 17.57 -17.22 1.73
CA VAL A 25 16.30 -16.83 2.36
C VAL A 25 15.78 -15.56 1.71
N LEU A 26 14.47 -15.49 1.42
CA LEU A 26 13.81 -14.26 1.00
C LEU A 26 12.87 -13.76 2.10
N ALA A 27 13.27 -12.70 2.79
CA ALA A 27 12.38 -11.94 3.67
C ALA A 27 11.87 -10.69 2.93
N VAL A 28 10.56 -10.51 2.84
CA VAL A 28 9.95 -9.35 2.18
C VAL A 28 8.86 -8.74 3.07
N GLN A 29 8.85 -7.42 3.18
CA GLN A 29 7.69 -6.71 3.70
C GLN A 29 6.95 -6.02 2.57
N MET A 30 5.62 -6.15 2.54
CA MET A 30 4.76 -5.42 1.62
C MET A 30 3.62 -4.78 2.41
N PRO A 31 3.39 -3.47 2.27
CA PRO A 31 2.26 -2.83 2.92
C PRO A 31 0.95 -3.36 2.31
N HIS A 32 0.04 -3.75 3.17
CA HIS A 32 -1.29 -4.25 2.88
C HIS A 32 -2.30 -3.46 3.73
N ALA A 33 -2.63 -2.26 3.22
CA ALA A 33 -3.60 -1.36 3.84
C ALA A 33 -4.60 -0.80 2.79
N PHE A 34 -4.68 -1.40 1.61
CA PHE A 34 -5.47 -0.86 0.49
C PHE A 34 -6.99 -0.86 0.74
N ASP A 35 -7.45 -1.67 1.70
CA ASP A 35 -8.84 -1.67 2.17
C ASP A 35 -9.17 -0.49 3.10
N GLU A 36 -8.15 0.26 3.55
CA GLU A 36 -8.36 1.43 4.40
C GLU A 36 -9.18 2.50 3.68
N PRO A 37 -10.15 3.15 4.36
CA PRO A 37 -10.96 4.20 3.78
C PRO A 37 -10.14 5.29 3.08
N ALA A 38 -8.98 5.65 3.63
CA ALA A 38 -8.09 6.65 3.09
C ALA A 38 -7.61 6.36 1.65
N TYR A 39 -7.48 5.09 1.23
CA TYR A 39 -7.04 4.74 -0.13
C TYR A 39 -8.14 4.91 -1.17
N ARG A 40 -9.40 4.60 -0.83
CA ARG A 40 -10.50 4.83 -1.77
C ARG A 40 -10.82 6.34 -1.95
N CYS A 41 -10.52 7.19 -0.95
CA CYS A 41 -10.50 8.65 -1.15
C CYS A 41 -9.53 9.11 -2.25
N ILE A 42 -8.39 8.44 -2.43
CA ILE A 42 -7.43 8.78 -3.50
C ILE A 42 -8.09 8.59 -4.87
N THR A 43 -8.73 7.44 -5.07
CA THR A 43 -9.39 7.11 -6.33
C THR A 43 -10.52 8.10 -6.64
N GLU A 44 -11.30 8.46 -5.62
CA GLU A 44 -12.37 9.44 -5.73
C GLU A 44 -11.85 10.85 -6.06
N ALA A 45 -10.76 11.29 -5.44
CA ALA A 45 -10.15 12.59 -5.68
C ALA A 45 -9.51 12.69 -7.07
N VAL A 46 -8.83 11.62 -7.51
CA VAL A 46 -8.26 11.53 -8.86
C VAL A 46 -9.34 11.68 -9.93
N ARG A 47 -10.51 11.07 -9.72
CA ARG A 47 -11.61 11.09 -10.71
C ARG A 47 -12.46 12.35 -10.70
N ALA A 48 -12.35 13.20 -9.68
CA ALA A 48 -13.26 14.31 -9.47
C ALA A 48 -12.79 15.66 -10.04
N GLY A 49 -11.53 15.77 -10.44
CA GLY A 49 -10.95 17.04 -10.87
C GLY A 49 -10.41 17.03 -12.30
N PRO A 50 -9.98 18.20 -12.80
CA PRO A 50 -9.43 18.36 -14.15
C PRO A 50 -8.11 17.60 -14.36
N TRP A 51 -7.43 17.19 -13.28
CA TRP A 51 -6.22 16.36 -13.30
C TRP A 51 -6.46 14.88 -13.61
N ARG A 52 -7.71 14.45 -13.82
CA ARG A 52 -8.09 13.05 -14.00
C ARG A 52 -7.25 12.34 -15.05
N ASP A 53 -7.16 12.87 -16.26
CA ASP A 53 -6.47 12.20 -17.38
C ASP A 53 -4.98 11.99 -17.08
N LEU A 54 -4.40 12.88 -16.28
CA LEU A 54 -3.00 12.83 -15.86
C LEU A 54 -2.75 11.83 -14.73
N LEU A 55 -3.70 11.69 -13.81
CA LEU A 55 -3.54 10.95 -12.56
C LEU A 55 -4.19 9.56 -12.56
N GLU A 56 -5.26 9.33 -13.34
CA GLU A 56 -5.94 8.04 -13.44
C GLU A 56 -4.99 6.90 -13.88
N PRO A 57 -4.03 7.10 -14.81
CA PRO A 57 -3.02 6.09 -15.14
C PRO A 57 -2.11 5.68 -13.96
N LEU A 58 -2.00 6.50 -12.91
CA LEU A 58 -1.21 6.21 -11.72
C LEU A 58 -1.98 5.38 -10.68
N LEU A 59 -3.31 5.27 -10.81
CA LEU A 59 -4.13 4.51 -9.87
C LEU A 59 -3.74 3.02 -9.89
N ARG A 60 -3.55 2.47 -8.70
CA ARG A 60 -3.27 1.04 -8.50
C ARG A 60 -4.31 0.46 -7.55
N PRO A 61 -5.36 -0.21 -8.05
CA PRO A 61 -6.48 -0.63 -7.21
C PRO A 61 -6.10 -1.66 -6.14
N MET A 62 -5.08 -2.50 -6.38
CA MET A 62 -4.61 -3.48 -5.39
C MET A 62 -3.23 -4.06 -5.77
N PRO A 63 -2.12 -3.36 -5.48
CA PRO A 63 -0.81 -3.80 -5.93
C PRO A 63 -0.24 -4.99 -5.12
N VAL A 64 -0.93 -5.38 -4.04
CA VAL A 64 -0.59 -6.52 -3.17
C VAL A 64 -1.83 -7.38 -3.00
N THR A 65 -1.68 -8.70 -3.13
CA THR A 65 -2.77 -9.67 -2.93
C THR A 65 -2.76 -10.22 -1.50
N SER A 66 -3.81 -10.92 -1.07
CA SER A 66 -3.87 -11.57 0.24
C SER A 66 -2.71 -12.53 0.53
N ALA A 67 -2.34 -12.68 1.80
CA ALA A 67 -1.37 -13.67 2.27
C ALA A 67 -1.68 -15.09 1.78
N LEU A 68 -2.96 -15.50 1.79
CA LEU A 68 -3.38 -16.83 1.31
C LEU A 68 -3.08 -17.03 -0.18
N LYS A 69 -3.20 -15.98 -1.01
CA LYS A 69 -2.85 -16.11 -2.43
C LYS A 69 -1.34 -16.20 -2.60
N TYR A 70 -0.57 -15.43 -1.83
CA TYR A 70 0.90 -15.58 -1.83
C TYR A 70 1.34 -16.95 -1.34
N SER A 71 0.68 -17.52 -0.33
CA SER A 71 1.06 -18.84 0.20
C SER A 71 0.93 -19.92 -0.87
N ARG A 72 -0.21 -19.96 -1.57
CA ARG A 72 -0.43 -20.87 -2.71
C ARG A 72 0.58 -20.68 -3.83
N LEU A 73 0.90 -19.42 -4.14
CA LEU A 73 1.82 -19.08 -5.22
C LEU A 73 3.28 -19.42 -4.86
N LEU A 74 3.69 -19.31 -3.60
CA LEU A 74 5.06 -19.54 -3.16
C LEU A 74 5.30 -21.00 -2.77
N ALA A 75 4.31 -21.70 -2.20
CA ALA A 75 4.45 -23.08 -1.71
C ALA A 75 5.02 -24.06 -2.75
N VAL A 76 4.75 -23.86 -4.04
CA VAL A 76 5.28 -24.71 -5.12
C VAL A 76 6.73 -24.39 -5.53
N ARG A 77 7.34 -23.34 -4.94
CA ARG A 77 8.65 -22.78 -5.34
C ARG A 77 9.71 -22.83 -4.23
N VAL A 78 9.32 -23.10 -3.00
CA VAL A 78 10.19 -23.08 -1.81
C VAL A 78 9.94 -24.33 -0.96
N ARG A 79 10.95 -24.85 -0.25
CA ARG A 79 10.74 -26.01 0.66
C ARG A 79 10.11 -25.65 2.00
N HIS A 80 10.33 -24.43 2.49
CA HIS A 80 9.69 -23.91 3.68
C HIS A 80 9.04 -22.56 3.34
N LEU A 81 7.99 -22.19 4.03
CA LEU A 81 7.27 -20.95 3.79
C LEU A 81 6.63 -20.49 5.08
N ASP A 82 6.96 -19.28 5.51
CA ASP A 82 6.33 -18.63 6.64
C ASP A 82 5.62 -17.36 6.16
N ILE A 83 4.33 -17.24 6.44
CA ILE A 83 3.54 -16.09 6.03
C ILE A 83 2.61 -15.74 7.16
N TRP A 84 2.65 -14.48 7.58
CA TRP A 84 1.75 -13.91 8.56
C TRP A 84 1.34 -12.52 8.12
N GLU A 85 0.23 -12.02 8.66
CA GLU A 85 -0.17 -10.63 8.51
C GLU A 85 -0.14 -9.96 9.88
N THR A 86 0.46 -8.78 9.96
CA THR A 86 0.43 -7.93 11.15
C THR A 86 -0.33 -6.67 10.80
N VAL A 87 -1.26 -6.25 11.67
CA VAL A 87 -1.98 -4.98 11.58
C VAL A 87 -1.51 -4.08 12.71
N TYR A 88 -0.86 -2.97 12.36
CA TYR A 88 -0.49 -1.93 13.31
C TYR A 88 -1.58 -0.87 13.38
N HIS A 89 -1.85 -0.38 14.58
CA HIS A 89 -2.70 0.78 14.82
C HIS A 89 -1.81 1.98 15.17
N LEU A 90 -1.71 2.95 14.27
CA LEU A 90 -0.96 4.18 14.48
C LEU A 90 -1.87 5.24 15.09
N LEU A 91 -1.49 5.79 16.25
CA LEU A 91 -2.15 6.95 16.84
C LEU A 91 -1.60 8.22 16.21
N LEU A 92 -2.31 8.76 15.22
CA LEU A 92 -1.92 9.97 14.53
C LEU A 92 -2.52 11.21 15.21
N ARG A 93 -1.75 12.32 15.26
CA ARG A 93 -2.11 13.57 15.94
C ARG A 93 -2.12 14.76 14.98
N GLY A 94 -2.95 15.75 15.27
CA GLY A 94 -3.12 16.96 14.46
C GLY A 94 -4.57 17.15 13.97
N PRO A 95 -4.84 18.23 13.23
CA PRO A 95 -6.19 18.59 12.78
C PRO A 95 -6.75 17.63 11.73
N ASP A 96 -5.89 17.14 10.82
CA ASP A 96 -6.24 16.15 9.80
C ASP A 96 -5.11 15.12 9.66
N PRO A 97 -4.97 14.25 10.68
CA PRO A 97 -3.74 13.49 10.87
C PRO A 97 -3.59 12.35 9.86
N VAL A 98 -4.71 11.80 9.38
CA VAL A 98 -4.71 10.78 8.33
C VAL A 98 -4.35 11.41 6.98
N ALA A 99 -4.88 12.58 6.62
CA ALA A 99 -4.51 13.20 5.36
C ALA A 99 -3.05 13.62 5.32
N ALA A 100 -2.50 14.13 6.43
CA ALA A 100 -1.08 14.45 6.56
C ALA A 100 -0.19 13.20 6.36
N TRP A 101 -0.56 12.08 6.97
CA TRP A 101 0.13 10.80 6.77
C TRP A 101 0.07 10.33 5.31
N MET A 102 -1.10 10.43 4.70
CA MET A 102 -1.33 10.03 3.31
C MET A 102 -0.59 10.94 2.32
N ARG A 103 -0.45 12.22 2.63
CA ARG A 103 0.33 13.20 1.84
C ARG A 103 1.78 12.76 1.64
N ALA A 104 2.43 12.31 2.71
CA ALA A 104 3.82 11.87 2.69
C ALA A 104 4.01 10.44 2.14
N SER A 105 2.94 9.66 2.06
CA SER A 105 2.98 8.25 1.65
C SER A 105 2.27 8.03 0.32
N ALA A 106 1.01 7.62 0.35
CA ALA A 106 0.27 7.16 -0.83
C ALA A 106 -0.05 8.28 -1.85
N LEU A 107 -0.13 9.54 -1.42
CA LEU A 107 -0.39 10.68 -2.31
C LEU A 107 0.88 11.24 -2.97
N ALA A 108 2.07 10.93 -2.44
CA ALA A 108 3.31 11.50 -2.93
C ALA A 108 3.53 11.32 -4.46
N PRO A 109 3.22 10.16 -5.08
CA PRO A 109 3.35 9.99 -6.52
C PRO A 109 2.40 10.87 -7.34
N PHE A 110 1.17 11.06 -6.86
CA PHE A 110 0.17 11.91 -7.52
C PHE A 110 0.57 13.37 -7.44
N LEU A 111 0.95 13.83 -6.24
CA LEU A 111 1.43 15.19 -6.02
C LEU A 111 2.65 15.48 -6.88
N ARG A 112 3.62 14.57 -6.97
CA ARG A 112 4.82 14.72 -7.83
C ARG A 112 4.52 14.76 -9.32
N ARG A 113 3.40 14.19 -9.78
CA ARG A 113 3.01 14.19 -11.20
C ARG A 113 2.44 15.54 -11.64
N LEU A 114 1.83 16.27 -10.71
CA LEU A 114 1.31 17.62 -10.92
C LEU A 114 2.47 18.62 -10.85
N SER A 115 2.65 19.40 -11.93
CA SER A 115 3.76 20.36 -12.07
C SER A 115 3.47 21.72 -11.44
N ASP A 116 2.21 22.11 -11.37
CA ASP A 116 1.76 23.40 -10.85
C ASP A 116 1.28 23.28 -9.39
N GLU A 117 1.62 24.26 -8.55
CA GLU A 117 1.31 24.23 -7.12
C GLU A 117 -0.18 24.51 -6.84
N GLU A 118 -0.85 25.30 -7.66
CA GLU A 118 -2.29 25.54 -7.53
C GLU A 118 -3.09 24.25 -7.74
N THR A 119 -2.72 23.48 -8.76
CA THR A 119 -3.31 22.17 -9.08
C THR A 119 -2.98 21.15 -8.00
N ARG A 120 -1.76 21.17 -7.45
CA ARG A 120 -1.37 20.30 -6.32
C ARG A 120 -2.20 20.60 -5.07
N ALA A 121 -2.39 21.88 -4.76
CA ALA A 121 -3.20 22.32 -3.63
C ALA A 121 -4.68 21.94 -3.84
N ALA A 122 -5.24 22.20 -5.04
CA ALA A 122 -6.60 21.84 -5.39
C ALA A 122 -6.84 20.32 -5.31
N PHE A 123 -5.91 19.50 -5.80
CA PHE A 123 -5.99 18.05 -5.67
C PHE A 123 -5.94 17.58 -4.21
N TYR A 124 -5.05 18.17 -3.40
CA TYR A 124 -4.95 17.82 -1.99
C TYR A 124 -6.22 18.22 -1.21
N GLU A 125 -6.81 19.38 -1.50
CA GLU A 125 -8.09 19.78 -0.93
C GLU A 125 -9.22 18.86 -1.38
N GLU A 126 -9.25 18.45 -2.64
CA GLU A 126 -10.24 17.49 -3.12
C GLU A 126 -10.13 16.13 -2.41
N TYR A 127 -8.90 15.68 -2.14
CA TYR A 127 -8.65 14.48 -1.33
C TYR A 127 -9.14 14.63 0.12
N ARG A 128 -8.96 15.81 0.71
CA ARG A 128 -9.38 16.13 2.09
C ARG A 128 -10.87 16.34 2.23
N ARG A 129 -11.59 16.60 1.14
CA ARG A 129 -13.04 16.78 1.19
C ARG A 129 -13.70 15.54 1.80
N PRO A 130 -14.55 15.71 2.83
CA PRO A 130 -15.18 14.60 3.50
C PRO A 130 -16.17 13.93 2.55
N ARG A 131 -15.78 12.77 2.00
CA ARG A 131 -16.65 11.94 1.16
C ARG A 131 -17.13 10.67 1.87
N ARG A 132 -16.90 10.56 3.19
CA ARG A 132 -17.14 9.33 3.96
C ARG A 132 -17.80 9.58 5.31
N PRO A 133 -18.72 8.68 5.76
CA PRO A 133 -18.94 8.49 7.19
C PRO A 133 -17.64 7.98 7.81
N VAL A 134 -17.08 8.72 8.76
CA VAL A 134 -15.78 8.39 9.39
C VAL A 134 -15.94 7.13 10.24
N PRO A 135 -15.24 6.02 9.96
CA PRO A 135 -15.20 4.87 10.87
C PRO A 135 -13.95 4.87 11.73
N TYR A 136 -13.03 5.85 11.58
CA TYR A 136 -11.92 6.03 12.51
C TYR A 136 -12.55 6.48 13.81
N PRO A 137 -12.72 5.59 14.80
CA PRO A 137 -13.33 5.98 16.05
C PRO A 137 -12.44 7.09 16.61
N GLU A 138 -13.04 8.15 17.15
CA GLU A 138 -12.35 8.92 18.17
C GLU A 138 -12.20 7.99 19.36
N ASP A 139 -11.25 7.07 19.30
CA ASP A 139 -10.69 6.51 20.50
C ASP A 139 -10.12 7.75 21.20
N ARG A 140 -10.78 8.18 22.28
CA ARG A 140 -10.24 9.16 23.22
C ARG A 140 -9.58 8.41 24.37
N PRO A 141 -8.50 7.62 24.17
CA PRO A 141 -7.68 7.26 25.31
C PRO A 141 -7.10 8.58 25.84
N ARG A 142 -6.72 8.60 27.12
CA ARG A 142 -6.09 9.74 27.83
C ARG A 142 -4.94 10.46 27.10
N TRP A 143 -4.45 9.90 25.99
CA TRP A 143 -3.31 10.36 25.20
C TRP A 143 -3.66 11.07 23.88
N GLY A 144 -4.93 11.08 23.44
CA GLY A 144 -5.44 11.72 22.21
C GLY A 144 -4.88 11.18 20.88
N GLY A 145 -5.73 10.98 19.87
CA GLY A 145 -5.30 10.64 18.50
C GLY A 145 -6.36 9.90 17.67
N ARG A 146 -6.09 9.69 16.37
CA ARG A 146 -6.91 8.81 15.49
C ARG A 146 -6.13 7.54 15.15
N SER A 147 -6.80 6.39 15.27
CA SER A 147 -6.23 5.07 14.95
C SER A 147 -6.21 4.85 13.43
N PHE A 148 -5.03 4.70 12.84
CA PHE A 148 -4.85 4.36 11.42
C PHE A 148 -4.24 2.97 11.28
N ARG A 149 -4.87 2.08 10.51
CA ARG A 149 -4.37 0.72 10.32
C ARG A 149 -3.33 0.67 9.21
N PHE A 150 -2.16 0.13 9.51
CA PHE A 150 -1.12 -0.16 8.53
C PHE A 150 -0.71 -1.63 8.65
N GLY A 151 -0.86 -2.41 7.59
CA GLY A 151 -0.61 -3.84 7.61
C GLY A 151 0.54 -4.30 6.72
N GLY A 152 1.09 -5.48 7.00
CA GLY A 152 1.69 -6.40 6.01
C GLY A 152 3.18 -6.75 6.20
N PHE A 153 3.48 -8.06 6.34
CA PHE A 153 4.81 -8.70 6.20
C PHE A 153 4.66 -10.07 5.48
N LEU A 154 5.72 -10.60 4.88
CA LEU A 154 5.75 -11.93 4.25
C LEU A 154 7.18 -12.51 4.29
N ILE A 155 7.47 -13.55 5.07
CA ILE A 155 8.82 -14.15 5.12
C ILE A 155 8.88 -15.52 4.42
N ALA A 156 9.21 -15.50 3.12
CA ALA A 156 9.41 -16.72 2.36
C ALA A 156 10.82 -17.30 2.54
N GLN A 157 10.99 -18.20 3.49
CA GLN A 157 12.24 -18.93 3.68
C GLN A 157 12.21 -20.29 2.99
N GLY A 158 12.84 -20.49 1.83
CA GLY A 158 13.11 -21.87 1.42
C GLY A 158 14.03 -22.04 0.22
N PRO A 159 14.78 -23.16 0.16
CA PRO A 159 15.71 -23.43 -0.92
C PRO A 159 14.98 -23.54 -2.26
N VAL A 160 15.54 -22.86 -3.26
CA VAL A 160 15.12 -22.99 -4.66
C VAL A 160 15.43 -24.43 -5.09
N MET A 161 14.39 -25.21 -5.42
CA MET A 161 14.59 -26.44 -6.18
C MET A 161 15.16 -26.04 -7.54
N ARG A 162 16.44 -26.35 -7.77
CA ARG A 162 16.97 -26.43 -9.13
C ARG A 162 16.61 -27.81 -9.65
N SER A 163 15.83 -27.87 -10.73
CA SER A 163 15.78 -29.04 -11.62
C SER A 163 17.17 -29.32 -12.16
#